data_AF-A0A975BFI2-F1
#
_entry.id   AF-A0A975BFI2-F1
#
_cell.length_a   1.000
_cell.length_b   1.000
_cell.length_c   1.000
_cell.angle_alpha   90.00
_cell.angle_beta   90.00
_cell.angle_gamma   90.00
#
_symmetry.space_group_name_H-M   'P 1'
#
loop_
_entity.id
_entity.type
_entity.pdbx_description
1 polymer ?
#
loop_
_entity_poly.entity_id
_entity_poly.type
_entity_poly.pdbx_seq_one_letter_code
_entity_poly.pdbx_strand_id
1 'polypeptide(L)'
;MTSYWNIREVLSQKDRLKRSYYELLRDELDEFMIQYGLIDSYNNFCNKEISYPFVEKRELKPRALLPDVEYECQNAFLVIFIEDTIPDTHKKYIRFFDVNKTTKTNLLRSKTLPLSDEFERYQKYLESAHFFNFLKTLLPVDYALLIQRDPATQTRDRYCLSHFHVRIDWPIADAAEDLARNLRYISKDLYEKGDKYAEDVQKKFFEYYGLPFMIGGRRTAATVAAQYLKRIPCITTVYAGSSESRALIRLSERGVSKLVLMKFTPEEVFQISEANHIGVRAFKKNYVAAHEENDYICIFQVTYFYTDQARPPDDSKLREIKPDLYWLTVDGQYIVPLPGVWEYPPLPLNVIYS
;
A
#
# COMPACT_ATOMS: atom_id res chain seq x y z
N MET A 1 7.20 21.22 13.13
CA MET A 1 6.59 20.00 12.56
C MET A 1 7.34 18.79 13.08
N THR A 2 6.79 18.07 14.06
CA THR A 2 7.33 16.76 14.44
C THR A 2 6.63 15.71 13.60
N SER A 3 7.33 15.24 12.56
CA SER A 3 6.96 14.03 11.85
C SER A 3 6.84 12.86 12.85
N TYR A 4 5.90 11.92 12.66
CA TYR A 4 5.74 10.78 13.58
C TYR A 4 6.96 9.84 13.55
N TRP A 5 7.74 9.90 12.46
CA TRP A 5 9.01 9.22 12.32
C TRP A 5 10.15 10.23 12.42
N ASN A 6 11.30 9.77 12.94
CA ASN A 6 12.52 10.56 12.93
C ASN A 6 12.99 10.76 11.49
N ILE A 7 13.13 12.01 11.03
CA ILE A 7 13.68 12.30 9.70
C ILE A 7 15.14 11.82 9.60
N ARG A 8 15.61 11.56 8.39
CA ARG A 8 16.91 10.91 8.15
C ARG A 8 18.07 11.67 8.78
N GLU A 9 17.98 12.99 8.83
CA GLU A 9 18.99 13.92 9.33
C GLU A 9 19.23 13.76 10.84
N VAL A 10 18.22 13.36 11.61
CA VAL A 10 18.33 13.20 13.07
C VAL A 10 18.68 11.76 13.50
N LEU A 11 18.78 10.83 12.54
CA LEU A 11 19.15 9.45 12.80
C LEU A 11 20.65 9.28 13.03
N SER A 12 21.00 8.31 13.87
CA SER A 12 22.37 7.79 13.97
C SER A 12 22.82 7.22 12.62
N GLN A 13 24.14 7.13 12.37
CA GLN A 13 24.64 6.51 11.14
C GLN A 13 24.14 5.07 10.97
N LYS A 14 24.04 4.30 12.07
CA LYS A 14 23.48 2.95 12.09
C LYS A 14 22.03 2.95 11.59
N ASP A 15 21.19 3.84 12.12
CA ASP A 15 19.78 3.90 11.72
C ASP A 15 19.59 4.46 10.30
N ARG A 16 20.47 5.35 9.83
CA ARG A 16 20.48 5.79 8.42
C ARG A 16 20.79 4.64 7.47
N LEU A 17 21.75 3.78 7.80
CA LEU A 17 22.09 2.60 7.00
C LEU A 17 20.92 1.61 6.98
N LYS A 18 20.34 1.31 8.15
CA LYS A 18 19.13 0.50 8.28
C LYS A 18 17.99 1.04 7.41
N ARG A 19 17.71 2.35 7.47
CA ARG A 19 16.67 2.98 6.65
C ARG A 19 16.93 2.84 5.16
N SER A 20 18.17 3.09 4.74
CA SER A 20 18.55 2.96 3.33
C SER A 20 18.35 1.52 2.84
N TYR A 21 18.68 0.56 3.69
CA TYR A 21 18.50 -0.85 3.37
C TYR A 21 17.03 -1.26 3.31
N TYR A 22 16.20 -0.76 4.24
CA TYR A 22 14.75 -0.90 4.16
C TYR A 22 14.18 -0.30 2.87
N GLU A 23 14.59 0.92 2.49
CA GLU A 23 14.11 1.59 1.29
C GLU A 23 14.49 0.81 0.02
N LEU A 24 15.71 0.31 -0.07
CA LEU A 24 16.15 -0.56 -1.17
C LEU A 24 15.27 -1.82 -1.29
N LEU A 25 15.07 -2.52 -0.18
CA LEU A 25 14.24 -3.73 -0.15
C LEU A 25 12.76 -3.43 -0.43
N ARG A 26 12.29 -2.22 -0.08
CA ARG A 26 10.94 -1.76 -0.39
C ARG A 26 10.77 -1.55 -1.88
N ASP A 27 11.77 -1.03 -2.58
CA ASP A 27 11.70 -0.83 -4.03
C ASP A 27 11.58 -2.17 -4.76
N GLU A 28 12.33 -3.20 -4.34
CA GLU A 28 12.17 -4.58 -4.85
C GLU A 28 10.77 -5.16 -4.54
N LEU A 29 10.26 -4.87 -3.33
CA LEU A 29 8.91 -5.32 -2.93
C LEU A 29 7.81 -4.59 -3.73
N ASP A 30 7.98 -3.30 -4.04
CA ASP A 30 7.07 -2.50 -4.87
C ASP A 30 6.91 -3.17 -6.25
N GLU A 31 8.01 -3.52 -6.91
CA GLU A 31 7.99 -4.22 -8.21
C GLU A 31 7.23 -5.55 -8.14
N PHE A 32 7.51 -6.37 -7.12
CA PHE A 32 6.83 -7.64 -6.94
C PHE A 32 5.34 -7.46 -6.65
N MET A 33 4.95 -6.47 -5.84
CA MET A 33 3.53 -6.21 -5.54
C MET A 33 2.77 -5.70 -6.76
N ILE A 34 3.43 -4.93 -7.64
CA ILE A 34 2.87 -4.51 -8.94
C ILE A 34 2.65 -5.73 -9.83
N GLN A 35 3.66 -6.58 -9.96
CA GLN A 35 3.57 -7.81 -10.75
C GLN A 35 2.40 -8.67 -10.25
N TYR A 36 2.37 -8.99 -8.95
CA TYR A 36 1.37 -9.88 -8.37
C TYR A 36 -0.03 -9.24 -8.34
N GLY A 37 -0.14 -7.98 -7.92
CA GLY A 37 -1.42 -7.32 -7.71
C GLY A 37 -2.11 -6.86 -8.99
N LEU A 38 -1.35 -6.51 -10.03
CA LEU A 38 -1.91 -5.94 -11.26
C LEU A 38 -1.71 -6.88 -12.45
N ILE A 39 -0.46 -7.20 -12.81
CA ILE A 39 -0.17 -7.94 -14.04
C ILE A 39 -0.66 -9.40 -13.92
N ASP A 40 -0.33 -10.10 -12.83
CA ASP A 40 -0.80 -11.47 -12.59
C ASP A 40 -2.32 -11.51 -12.44
N SER A 41 -2.93 -10.48 -11.81
CA SER A 41 -4.39 -10.35 -11.77
C SER A 41 -4.97 -10.26 -13.18
N TYR A 42 -4.45 -9.37 -14.04
CA TYR A 42 -4.88 -9.26 -15.43
C TYR A 42 -4.79 -10.59 -16.16
N ASN A 43 -3.66 -11.30 -16.01
CA ASN A 43 -3.48 -12.63 -16.58
C ASN A 43 -4.53 -13.64 -16.06
N ASN A 44 -4.96 -13.56 -14.79
CA ASN A 44 -6.03 -14.41 -14.28
C ASN A 44 -7.36 -14.17 -15.02
N PHE A 45 -7.69 -12.92 -15.35
CA PHE A 45 -8.88 -12.60 -16.14
C PHE A 45 -8.77 -13.15 -17.56
N CYS A 46 -7.62 -12.93 -18.23
CA CYS A 46 -7.36 -13.47 -19.56
C CYS A 46 -7.42 -14.99 -19.60
N ASN A 47 -6.84 -15.67 -18.61
CA ASN A 47 -6.84 -17.14 -18.50
C ASN A 47 -8.24 -17.73 -18.31
N LYS A 48 -9.18 -16.95 -17.74
CA LYS A 48 -10.59 -17.34 -17.63
C LYS A 48 -11.45 -16.81 -18.78
N GLU A 49 -10.85 -16.16 -19.79
CA GLU A 49 -11.55 -15.52 -20.91
C GLU A 49 -12.58 -14.47 -20.46
N ILE A 50 -12.29 -13.77 -19.36
CA ILE A 50 -13.13 -12.70 -18.80
C ILE A 50 -12.47 -11.35 -19.11
N SER A 51 -13.26 -10.36 -19.53
CA SER A 51 -12.75 -9.00 -19.74
C SER A 51 -12.27 -8.38 -18.43
N TYR A 52 -11.09 -7.76 -18.45
CA TYR A 52 -10.56 -7.08 -17.27
C TYR A 52 -11.37 -5.81 -17.00
N PRO A 53 -11.87 -5.62 -15.77
CA PRO A 53 -12.60 -4.41 -15.41
C PRO A 53 -11.60 -3.27 -15.23
N PHE A 54 -11.36 -2.43 -16.24
CA PHE A 54 -10.44 -1.31 -16.09
C PHE A 54 -10.99 -0.23 -15.16
N VAL A 55 -10.13 0.36 -14.33
CA VAL A 55 -10.51 1.43 -13.40
C VAL A 55 -10.77 2.72 -14.18
N GLU A 56 -11.92 3.34 -13.95
CA GLU A 56 -12.24 4.61 -14.58
C GLU A 56 -11.48 5.78 -13.93
N LYS A 57 -11.11 6.79 -14.73
CA LYS A 57 -10.36 7.97 -14.24
C LYS A 57 -11.04 8.66 -13.04
N ARG A 58 -12.38 8.67 -13.00
CA ARG A 58 -13.15 9.25 -11.89
C ARG A 58 -12.96 8.52 -10.56
N GLU A 59 -12.68 7.21 -10.59
CA GLU A 59 -12.44 6.37 -9.40
C GLU A 59 -11.12 6.70 -8.69
N LEU A 60 -10.21 7.36 -9.40
CA LEU A 60 -8.92 7.78 -8.88
C LEU A 60 -8.99 9.15 -8.19
N LYS A 61 -10.13 9.84 -8.20
CA LYS A 61 -10.32 11.07 -7.43
C LYS A 61 -10.41 10.75 -5.93
N PRO A 62 -9.89 11.62 -5.03
CA PRO A 62 -9.83 11.34 -3.59
C PRO A 62 -11.14 10.93 -2.88
N ARG A 63 -12.30 11.36 -3.40
CA ARG A 63 -13.63 11.04 -2.86
C ARG A 63 -14.48 10.18 -3.78
N ALA A 64 -13.83 9.46 -4.69
CA ALA A 64 -14.57 8.65 -5.63
C ALA A 64 -15.37 7.57 -4.90
N LEU A 65 -16.63 7.42 -5.31
CA LEU A 65 -17.41 6.25 -4.98
C LEU A 65 -16.92 5.11 -5.86
N LEU A 66 -16.59 3.98 -5.24
CA LEU A 66 -16.18 2.78 -5.94
C LEU A 66 -17.40 1.88 -6.15
N PRO A 67 -17.45 1.11 -7.26
CA PRO A 67 -18.44 0.05 -7.42
C PRO A 67 -18.33 -0.99 -6.30
N ASP A 68 -19.47 -1.41 -5.77
CA ASP A 68 -19.57 -2.48 -4.75
C ASP A 68 -19.59 -3.87 -5.44
N VAL A 69 -18.51 -4.19 -6.15
CA VAL A 69 -18.35 -5.43 -6.91
C VAL A 69 -16.99 -6.03 -6.63
N GLU A 70 -16.97 -7.23 -6.05
CA GLU A 70 -15.74 -8.01 -5.89
C GLU A 70 -15.45 -8.84 -7.14
N TYR A 71 -14.19 -8.83 -7.58
CA TYR A 71 -13.74 -9.62 -8.72
C TYR A 71 -12.83 -10.74 -8.26
N GLU A 72 -13.28 -11.98 -8.44
CA GLU A 72 -12.58 -13.19 -7.99
C GLU A 72 -11.17 -13.33 -8.61
N CYS A 73 -11.01 -12.93 -9.88
CA CYS A 73 -9.72 -13.03 -10.58
C CYS A 73 -8.69 -11.98 -10.12
N GLN A 74 -9.11 -10.96 -9.36
CA GLN A 74 -8.22 -9.91 -8.88
C GLN A 74 -7.55 -10.36 -7.58
N ASN A 75 -6.22 -10.42 -7.59
CA ASN A 75 -5.45 -10.83 -6.42
C ASN A 75 -5.64 -9.83 -5.26
N ALA A 76 -6.18 -10.30 -4.15
CA ALA A 76 -6.39 -9.52 -2.93
C ALA A 76 -5.42 -9.97 -1.83
N PHE A 77 -4.78 -9.02 -1.15
CA PHE A 77 -3.77 -9.30 -0.12
C PHE A 77 -3.57 -8.10 0.79
N LEU A 78 -2.92 -8.33 1.93
CA LEU A 78 -2.49 -7.28 2.86
C LEU A 78 -1.08 -7.60 3.36
N VAL A 79 -0.14 -6.68 3.16
CA VAL A 79 1.25 -6.84 3.60
C VAL A 79 1.67 -5.62 4.40
N ILE A 80 2.22 -5.84 5.58
CA ILE A 80 2.83 -4.82 6.41
C ILE A 80 4.35 -5.03 6.36
N PHE A 81 5.08 -4.04 5.87
CA PHE A 81 6.54 -4.02 5.86
C PHE A 81 7.04 -2.88 6.73
N ILE A 82 7.65 -3.20 7.88
CA ILE A 82 8.12 -2.22 8.87
C ILE A 82 9.65 -2.20 8.94
N GLU A 83 10.22 -1.00 9.07
CA GLU A 83 11.67 -0.76 9.15
C GLU A 83 12.33 -1.41 10.36
N ASP A 84 11.60 -1.59 11.45
CA ASP A 84 12.10 -2.25 12.66
C ASP A 84 11.20 -3.43 13.05
N THR A 85 11.12 -3.77 14.33
CA THR A 85 10.21 -4.79 14.86
C THR A 85 9.01 -4.18 15.54
N ILE A 86 7.84 -4.82 15.47
CA ILE A 86 6.67 -4.43 16.28
C ILE A 86 6.88 -4.91 17.72
N PRO A 87 6.99 -4.02 18.71
CA PRO A 87 7.17 -4.42 20.11
C PRO A 87 5.93 -5.13 20.67
N ASP A 88 6.13 -5.95 21.71
CA ASP A 88 5.05 -6.71 22.35
C ASP A 88 3.94 -5.84 22.93
N THR A 89 4.25 -4.60 23.33
CA THR A 89 3.28 -3.60 23.80
C THR A 89 2.20 -3.28 22.76
N HIS A 90 2.49 -3.50 21.49
CA HIS A 90 1.58 -3.22 20.38
C HIS A 90 0.75 -4.44 19.97
N LYS A 91 1.05 -5.64 20.48
CA LYS A 91 0.37 -6.89 20.12
C LYS A 91 -1.11 -6.92 20.45
N LYS A 92 -1.59 -6.05 21.35
CA LYS A 92 -3.03 -5.91 21.65
C LYS A 92 -3.85 -5.59 20.39
N TYR A 93 -3.30 -4.74 19.52
CA TYR A 93 -4.03 -4.16 18.38
C TYR A 93 -3.47 -4.60 17.02
N ILE A 94 -2.21 -5.03 16.97
CA ILE A 94 -1.65 -5.78 15.83
C ILE A 94 -1.32 -7.19 16.32
N ARG A 95 -2.24 -8.12 16.13
CA ARG A 95 -2.16 -9.46 16.72
C ARG A 95 -1.43 -10.41 15.81
N PHE A 96 -0.24 -10.81 16.24
CA PHE A 96 0.54 -11.88 15.65
C PHE A 96 1.00 -12.83 16.76
N PHE A 97 0.85 -14.14 16.51
CA PHE A 97 1.07 -15.19 17.49
C PHE A 97 2.19 -16.12 17.05
N ASP A 98 2.80 -16.83 18.01
CA ASP A 98 3.88 -17.77 17.74
C ASP A 98 3.48 -18.90 16.79
N VAL A 99 2.20 -19.30 16.79
CA VAL A 99 1.65 -20.30 15.86
C VAL A 99 1.66 -19.83 14.40
N ASN A 100 1.67 -18.51 14.18
CA ASN A 100 1.66 -17.89 12.86
C ASN A 100 3.06 -17.43 12.42
N LYS A 101 4.11 -17.73 13.21
CA LYS A 101 5.50 -17.47 12.79
C LYS A 101 5.85 -18.33 11.58
N THR A 102 6.63 -17.79 10.64
CA THR A 102 7.15 -18.50 9.46
C THR A 102 8.27 -19.50 9.80
N THR A 103 8.01 -20.40 10.74
CA THR A 103 8.87 -21.55 11.02
C THR A 103 8.46 -22.73 10.15
N LYS A 104 9.41 -23.63 9.82
CA LYS A 104 9.10 -24.85 9.05
C LYS A 104 7.94 -25.64 9.67
N THR A 105 7.95 -25.77 11.00
CA THR A 105 6.90 -26.48 11.75
C THR A 105 5.52 -25.84 11.60
N ASN A 106 5.42 -24.51 11.71
CA ASN A 106 4.13 -23.83 11.60
C ASN A 106 3.59 -23.82 10.17
N LEU A 107 4.48 -23.62 9.19
CA LEU A 107 4.12 -23.61 7.77
C LEU A 107 3.60 -24.98 7.31
N LEU A 108 4.29 -26.07 7.67
CA LEU A 108 3.85 -27.44 7.33
C LEU A 108 2.58 -27.86 8.09
N ARG A 109 2.31 -27.30 9.27
CA ARG A 109 1.05 -27.53 10.00
C ARG A 109 -0.13 -26.83 9.35
N SER A 110 0.12 -25.76 8.59
CA SER A 110 -0.92 -25.02 7.89
C SER A 110 -1.37 -25.81 6.66
N LYS A 111 -2.38 -26.66 6.82
CA LYS A 111 -2.94 -27.51 5.76
C LYS A 111 -3.47 -26.73 4.54
N THR A 112 -3.60 -25.42 4.66
CA THR A 112 -4.09 -24.50 3.62
C THR A 112 -3.00 -24.02 2.66
N LEU A 113 -1.72 -24.23 2.99
CA LEU A 113 -0.61 -23.73 2.20
C LEU A 113 -0.07 -24.81 1.26
N PRO A 114 0.06 -24.54 -0.06
CA PRO A 114 0.64 -25.48 -1.01
C PRO A 114 2.17 -25.48 -0.92
N LEU A 115 2.71 -25.72 0.27
CA LEU A 115 4.15 -25.79 0.50
C LEU A 115 4.63 -27.23 0.39
N SER A 116 5.66 -27.47 -0.43
CA SER A 116 6.34 -28.76 -0.50
C SER A 116 7.18 -29.02 0.76
N ASP A 117 7.49 -30.29 1.03
CA ASP A 117 8.37 -30.68 2.14
C ASP A 117 9.80 -30.12 2.00
N GLU A 118 10.16 -29.69 0.78
CA GLU A 118 11.43 -29.06 0.39
C GLU A 118 11.56 -27.61 0.87
N PHE A 119 10.58 -27.06 1.60
CA PHE A 119 10.68 -25.71 2.14
C PHE A 119 11.91 -25.56 3.06
N GLU A 120 12.77 -24.61 2.70
CA GLU A 120 13.99 -24.27 3.43
C GLU A 120 13.80 -23.03 4.31
N ARG A 121 14.33 -23.09 5.54
CA ARG A 121 14.11 -22.07 6.57
C ARG A 121 14.58 -20.67 6.18
N TYR A 122 15.51 -20.56 5.25
CA TYR A 122 16.07 -19.26 4.83
C TYR A 122 15.21 -18.55 3.77
N GLN A 123 14.25 -19.23 3.14
CA GLN A 123 13.45 -18.63 2.06
C GLN A 123 12.60 -17.45 2.54
N LYS A 124 12.33 -17.34 3.85
CA LYS A 124 11.59 -16.22 4.45
C LYS A 124 12.35 -14.89 4.49
N TYR A 125 13.66 -14.87 4.24
CA TYR A 125 14.47 -13.66 4.27
C TYR A 125 14.42 -12.94 2.93
N LEU A 126 14.30 -11.61 2.93
CA LEU A 126 14.16 -10.83 1.69
C LEU A 126 15.38 -10.98 0.76
N GLU A 127 16.57 -11.18 1.32
CA GLU A 127 17.81 -11.43 0.58
C GLU A 127 17.83 -12.79 -0.16
N SER A 128 16.88 -13.69 0.12
CA SER A 128 16.85 -15.02 -0.48
C SER A 128 16.35 -14.95 -1.92
N ALA A 129 17.05 -15.63 -2.84
CA ALA A 129 16.63 -15.76 -4.24
C ALA A 129 15.22 -16.38 -4.40
N HIS A 130 14.75 -17.15 -3.41
CA HIS A 130 13.43 -17.76 -3.40
C HIS A 130 12.38 -16.98 -2.58
N PHE A 131 12.73 -15.80 -2.06
CA PHE A 131 11.85 -15.03 -1.19
C PHE A 131 10.51 -14.71 -1.85
N PHE A 132 10.55 -14.18 -3.08
CA PHE A 132 9.33 -13.78 -3.78
C PHE A 132 8.46 -14.96 -4.19
N ASN A 133 9.05 -16.12 -4.48
CA ASN A 133 8.30 -17.36 -4.68
C ASN A 133 7.56 -17.76 -3.40
N PHE A 134 8.26 -17.72 -2.28
CA PHE A 134 7.68 -18.01 -0.97
C PHE A 134 6.59 -17.01 -0.58
N LEU A 135 6.82 -15.71 -0.82
CA LEU A 135 5.84 -14.66 -0.56
C LEU A 135 4.58 -14.86 -1.41
N LYS A 136 4.74 -15.17 -2.71
CA LYS A 136 3.62 -15.44 -3.63
C LYS A 136 2.72 -16.57 -3.12
N THR A 137 3.29 -17.63 -2.55
CA THR A 137 2.52 -18.74 -1.94
C THR A 137 1.70 -18.30 -0.73
N LEU A 138 2.14 -17.26 0.00
CA LEU A 138 1.51 -16.82 1.25
C LEU A 138 0.55 -15.63 1.08
N LEU A 139 0.64 -14.87 -0.01
CA LEU A 139 -0.25 -13.72 -0.27
C LEU A 139 -1.75 -14.05 -0.22
N PRO A 140 -2.22 -15.24 -0.66
CA PRO A 140 -3.63 -15.59 -0.57
C PRO A 140 -4.15 -15.87 0.85
N VAL A 141 -3.28 -15.95 1.87
CA VAL A 141 -3.70 -16.26 3.24
C VAL A 141 -4.63 -15.18 3.79
N ASP A 142 -5.49 -15.58 4.72
CA ASP A 142 -6.34 -14.66 5.46
C ASP A 142 -5.52 -13.66 6.30
N TYR A 143 -6.02 -12.43 6.37
CA TYR A 143 -5.41 -11.28 7.07
C TYR A 143 -4.07 -10.82 6.47
N ALA A 144 -3.21 -10.21 7.29
CA ALA A 144 -1.98 -9.58 6.84
C ALA A 144 -0.76 -10.51 6.95
N LEU A 145 0.15 -10.35 6.00
CA LEU A 145 1.53 -10.78 6.10
C LEU A 145 2.37 -9.70 6.80
N LEU A 146 3.30 -10.10 7.67
CA LEU A 146 4.18 -9.16 8.38
C LEU A 146 5.65 -9.41 8.05
N ILE A 147 6.23 -8.47 7.33
CA ILE A 147 7.67 -8.37 7.08
C ILE A 147 8.25 -7.37 8.07
N GLN A 148 9.23 -7.80 8.84
CA GLN A 148 9.91 -6.95 9.82
C GLN A 148 11.36 -7.36 9.97
N ARG A 149 12.14 -6.52 10.65
CA ARG A 149 13.53 -6.81 10.96
C ARG A 149 13.64 -8.08 11.80
N ASP A 150 14.63 -8.93 11.54
CA ASP A 150 14.88 -10.13 12.33
C ASP A 150 15.59 -9.74 13.65
N PRO A 151 14.94 -9.85 14.82
CA PRO A 151 15.55 -9.47 16.08
C PRO A 151 16.66 -10.44 16.51
N ALA A 152 16.72 -11.65 15.93
CA ALA A 152 17.70 -12.66 16.30
C ALA A 152 19.13 -12.32 15.83
N THR A 153 19.26 -11.45 14.82
CA THR A 153 20.56 -11.10 14.24
C THR A 153 21.02 -9.74 14.76
N GLN A 154 21.98 -9.72 15.69
CA GLN A 154 22.54 -8.46 16.22
C GLN A 154 23.59 -7.82 15.29
N THR A 155 24.17 -8.60 14.38
CA THR A 155 25.35 -8.22 13.58
C THR A 155 25.01 -7.65 12.20
N ARG A 156 23.82 -7.93 11.67
CA ARG A 156 23.38 -7.48 10.35
C ARG A 156 21.88 -7.18 10.38
N ASP A 157 21.50 -6.05 9.81
CA ASP A 157 20.09 -5.75 9.56
C ASP A 157 19.58 -6.67 8.46
N ARG A 158 18.62 -7.53 8.81
CA ARG A 158 17.97 -8.46 7.89
C ARG A 158 16.47 -8.38 8.09
N TYR A 159 15.73 -8.48 7.00
CA TYR A 159 14.28 -8.49 7.02
C TYR A 159 13.77 -9.87 6.63
N CYS A 160 12.72 -10.30 7.30
CA CYS A 160 12.05 -11.55 6.97
C CYS A 160 10.54 -11.39 7.02
N LEU A 161 9.86 -12.18 6.20
CA LEU A 161 8.45 -12.48 6.40
C LEU A 161 8.36 -13.25 7.71
N SER A 162 7.96 -12.58 8.78
CA SER A 162 8.01 -13.10 10.15
C SER A 162 6.74 -13.87 10.52
N HIS A 163 5.58 -13.41 10.04
CA HIS A 163 4.27 -13.99 10.34
C HIS A 163 3.35 -13.93 9.12
N PHE A 164 2.45 -14.91 9.00
CA PHE A 164 1.58 -15.08 7.82
C PHE A 164 0.08 -15.00 8.10
N HIS A 165 -0.34 -14.53 9.28
CA HIS A 165 -1.75 -14.36 9.65
C HIS A 165 -1.85 -13.33 10.79
N VAL A 166 -1.63 -12.07 10.45
CA VAL A 166 -1.59 -10.94 11.38
C VAL A 166 -2.89 -10.16 11.32
N ARG A 167 -3.58 -10.04 12.46
CA ARG A 167 -4.88 -9.36 12.56
C ARG A 167 -4.72 -7.92 13.04
N ILE A 168 -5.55 -7.03 12.50
CA ILE A 168 -5.60 -5.63 12.88
C ILE A 168 -6.89 -5.43 13.68
N ASP A 169 -6.75 -5.45 15.00
CA ASP A 169 -7.86 -5.42 15.97
C ASP A 169 -8.01 -4.02 16.62
N TRP A 170 -7.39 -2.99 16.04
CA TRP A 170 -7.61 -1.61 16.52
C TRP A 170 -8.94 -1.07 15.98
N PRO A 171 -9.84 -0.55 16.84
CA PRO A 171 -11.11 0.00 16.36
C PRO A 171 -10.92 1.16 15.39
N ILE A 172 -11.78 1.24 14.37
CA ILE A 172 -11.80 2.35 13.40
C ILE A 172 -12.05 3.68 14.11
N ALA A 173 -12.95 3.69 15.11
CA ALA A 173 -13.22 4.86 15.93
C ALA A 173 -11.96 5.36 16.64
N ASP A 174 -11.19 4.47 17.28
CA ASP A 174 -9.92 4.81 17.93
C ASP A 174 -8.89 5.35 16.93
N ALA A 175 -8.81 4.75 15.74
CA ALA A 175 -7.90 5.21 14.68
C ALA A 175 -8.28 6.60 14.15
N ALA A 176 -9.58 6.85 13.97
CA ALA A 176 -10.11 8.14 13.55
C ALA A 176 -9.92 9.20 14.65
N GLU A 177 -10.12 8.85 15.92
CA GLU A 177 -9.86 9.71 17.07
C GLU A 177 -8.38 10.10 17.15
N ASP A 178 -7.47 9.13 17.05
CA ASP A 178 -6.02 9.36 17.11
C ASP A 178 -5.57 10.32 16.00
N LEU A 179 -6.07 10.13 14.77
CA LEU A 179 -5.80 11.05 13.67
C LEU A 179 -6.40 12.43 13.93
N ALA A 180 -7.66 12.51 14.36
CA ALA A 180 -8.34 13.78 14.59
C ALA A 180 -7.71 14.59 15.74
N ARG A 181 -7.20 13.93 16.77
CA ARG A 181 -6.42 14.56 17.85
C ARG A 181 -5.10 15.12 17.32
N ASN A 182 -4.37 14.35 16.51
CA ASN A 182 -3.13 14.79 15.89
C ASN A 182 -3.36 16.03 15.00
N LEU A 183 -4.41 16.00 14.19
CA LEU A 183 -4.82 17.10 13.32
C LEU A 183 -5.56 18.24 14.05
N ARG A 184 -5.69 18.16 15.38
CA ARG A 184 -6.33 19.18 16.23
C ARG A 184 -7.81 19.46 15.87
N TYR A 185 -8.54 18.48 15.34
CA TYR A 185 -9.99 18.60 15.13
C TYR A 185 -10.80 18.28 16.39
N ILE A 186 -10.21 17.51 17.30
CA ILE A 186 -10.73 17.19 18.63
C ILE A 186 -9.62 17.29 19.66
N SER A 187 -9.98 17.45 20.93
CA SER A 187 -9.06 17.59 22.05
C SER A 187 -8.83 16.27 22.78
N LYS A 188 -9.91 15.55 23.10
CA LYS A 188 -9.89 14.39 23.99
C LYS A 188 -10.55 13.16 23.38
N ASP A 189 -11.83 13.26 23.02
CA ASP A 189 -12.69 12.12 22.69
C ASP A 189 -13.41 12.36 21.35
N LEU A 190 -13.58 11.30 20.56
CA LEU A 190 -14.22 11.35 19.25
C LEU A 190 -15.63 11.96 19.29
N TYR A 191 -16.38 11.69 20.35
CA TYR A 191 -17.76 12.11 20.52
C TYR A 191 -17.89 13.42 21.32
N GLU A 192 -16.78 14.11 21.61
CA GLU A 192 -16.80 15.36 22.40
C GLU A 192 -17.63 16.50 21.76
N LYS A 193 -17.91 16.40 20.46
CA LYS A 193 -18.75 17.34 19.69
C LYS A 193 -20.03 16.69 19.13
N GLY A 194 -20.43 15.53 19.66
CA GLY A 194 -21.63 14.78 19.28
C GLY A 194 -21.46 13.79 18.12
N ASP A 195 -22.44 12.90 17.97
CA ASP A 195 -22.39 11.76 17.05
C ASP A 195 -22.16 12.15 15.59
N LYS A 196 -22.78 13.24 15.15
CA LYS A 196 -22.64 13.73 13.76
C LYS A 196 -21.19 14.13 13.45
N TYR A 197 -20.53 14.78 14.41
CA TYR A 197 -19.14 15.18 14.26
C TYR A 197 -18.21 13.95 14.25
N ALA A 198 -18.48 12.97 15.11
CA ALA A 198 -17.75 11.70 15.15
C ALA A 198 -17.86 10.95 13.81
N GLU A 199 -19.05 10.89 13.22
CA GLU A 199 -19.28 10.30 11.90
C GLU A 199 -18.49 11.03 10.80
N ASP A 200 -18.51 12.37 10.79
CA ASP A 200 -17.78 13.15 9.80
C ASP A 200 -16.26 13.00 9.96
N VAL A 201 -15.75 12.88 11.19
CA VAL A 201 -14.35 12.54 11.47
C VAL A 201 -13.99 11.17 10.91
N GLN A 202 -14.83 10.15 11.10
CA GLN A 202 -14.57 8.82 10.53
C GLN A 202 -14.58 8.83 9.00
N LYS A 203 -15.48 9.58 8.36
CA LYS A 203 -15.47 9.80 6.90
C LYS A 203 -14.15 10.42 6.45
N LYS A 204 -13.67 11.43 7.17
CA LYS A 204 -12.37 12.07 6.90
C LYS A 204 -11.18 11.18 7.16
N PHE A 205 -11.26 10.26 8.12
CA PHE A 205 -10.22 9.26 8.33
C PHE A 205 -10.00 8.37 7.10
N PHE A 206 -11.07 7.89 6.46
CA PHE A 206 -10.92 7.13 5.21
C PHE A 206 -10.43 8.01 4.05
N GLU A 207 -10.95 9.24 3.94
CA GLU A 207 -10.48 10.21 2.94
C GLU A 207 -8.98 10.50 3.09
N TYR A 208 -8.46 10.62 4.32
CA TYR A 208 -7.03 10.78 4.61
C TYR A 208 -6.18 9.66 4.01
N TYR A 209 -6.73 8.46 3.91
CA TYR A 209 -6.06 7.31 3.33
C TYR A 209 -6.46 7.02 1.88
N GLY A 210 -7.15 7.97 1.22
CA GLY A 210 -7.52 7.88 -0.18
C GLY A 210 -8.62 6.85 -0.46
N LEU A 211 -9.46 6.54 0.53
CA LEU A 211 -10.50 5.51 0.42
C LEU A 211 -11.89 6.11 0.67
N PRO A 212 -12.94 5.56 0.04
CA PRO A 212 -14.30 5.96 0.35
C PRO A 212 -14.68 5.53 1.78
N PHE A 213 -15.70 6.17 2.35
CA PHE A 213 -16.25 5.81 3.65
C PHE A 213 -16.93 4.42 3.60
N MET A 214 -16.87 3.67 4.70
CA MET A 214 -17.51 2.34 4.85
C MET A 214 -16.96 1.25 3.94
N ILE A 215 -15.69 1.34 3.55
CA ILE A 215 -15.01 0.22 2.91
C ILE A 215 -14.88 -0.99 3.86
N GLY A 216 -15.00 -2.19 3.29
CA GLY A 216 -14.85 -3.45 4.01
C GLY A 216 -13.43 -4.03 3.93
N GLY A 217 -13.19 -5.03 4.79
CA GLY A 217 -12.11 -6.00 4.64
C GLY A 217 -10.68 -5.43 4.70
N ARG A 218 -9.83 -5.87 3.75
CA ARG A 218 -8.38 -5.63 3.75
C ARG A 218 -8.00 -4.16 3.63
N ARG A 219 -8.80 -3.35 2.92
CA ARG A 219 -8.58 -1.92 2.77
C ARG A 219 -8.70 -1.18 4.11
N THR A 220 -9.72 -1.52 4.90
CA THR A 220 -9.91 -0.95 6.24
C THR A 220 -8.84 -1.41 7.21
N ALA A 221 -8.48 -2.68 7.16
CA ALA A 221 -7.34 -3.18 7.93
C ALA A 221 -6.03 -2.44 7.56
N ALA A 222 -5.83 -2.11 6.29
CA ALA A 222 -4.66 -1.35 5.83
C ALA A 222 -4.62 0.08 6.39
N THR A 223 -5.74 0.82 6.36
CA THR A 223 -5.78 2.20 6.88
C THR A 223 -5.59 2.24 8.39
N VAL A 224 -6.26 1.33 9.10
CA VAL A 224 -6.12 1.20 10.56
C VAL A 224 -4.69 0.81 10.94
N ALA A 225 -4.08 -0.15 10.23
CA ALA A 225 -2.69 -0.53 10.45
C ALA A 225 -1.74 0.65 10.18
N ALA A 226 -1.91 1.35 9.06
CA ALA A 226 -1.08 2.50 8.70
C ALA A 226 -1.18 3.61 9.74
N GLN A 227 -2.37 3.90 10.28
CA GLN A 227 -2.51 4.89 11.36
C GLN A 227 -1.88 4.40 12.66
N TYR A 228 -2.14 3.15 13.07
CA TYR A 228 -1.63 2.63 14.33
C TYR A 228 -0.10 2.58 14.37
N LEU A 229 0.53 2.18 13.26
CA LEU A 229 1.97 2.00 13.16
C LEU A 229 2.73 3.34 13.23
N LYS A 230 2.07 4.48 13.07
CA LYS A 230 2.65 5.81 13.35
C LYS A 230 3.10 5.98 14.81
N ARG A 231 2.62 5.13 15.72
CA ARG A 231 3.01 5.12 17.14
C ARG A 231 4.39 4.48 17.38
N ILE A 232 4.96 3.84 16.37
CA ILE A 232 6.30 3.27 16.41
C ILE A 232 7.24 4.24 15.68
N PRO A 233 8.39 4.66 16.28
CA PRO A 233 9.23 5.72 15.73
C PRO A 233 10.13 5.25 14.57
N CYS A 234 9.53 4.60 13.57
CA CYS A 234 10.19 4.10 12.36
C CYS A 234 9.25 4.22 11.14
N ILE A 235 9.79 4.05 9.93
CA ILE A 235 8.94 4.05 8.73
C ILE A 235 8.30 2.67 8.51
N THR A 236 7.12 2.68 7.87
CA THR A 236 6.34 1.48 7.56
C THR A 236 5.68 1.69 6.21
N THR A 237 5.57 0.62 5.44
CA THR A 237 4.81 0.55 4.19
C THR A 237 3.75 -0.54 4.31
N VAL A 238 2.50 -0.19 4.05
CA VAL A 238 1.37 -1.12 4.03
C VAL A 238 0.86 -1.23 2.60
N TYR A 239 0.84 -2.45 2.07
CA TYR A 239 0.31 -2.78 0.75
C TYR A 239 -1.03 -3.46 0.88
N ALA A 240 -2.01 -3.03 0.10
CA ALA A 240 -3.29 -3.69 -0.04
C ALA A 240 -3.64 -3.89 -1.51
N GLY A 241 -3.71 -5.15 -1.93
CA GLY A 241 -4.39 -5.55 -3.16
C GLY A 241 -5.88 -5.70 -2.89
N SER A 242 -6.72 -5.07 -3.71
CA SER A 242 -8.16 -5.01 -3.50
C SER A 242 -8.91 -5.43 -4.75
N SER A 243 -9.76 -6.44 -4.62
CA SER A 243 -10.63 -6.94 -5.68
C SER A 243 -11.61 -5.86 -6.13
N GLU A 244 -12.27 -5.19 -5.18
CA GLU A 244 -13.27 -4.15 -5.48
C GLU A 244 -12.72 -2.89 -6.15
N SER A 245 -11.47 -2.52 -5.87
CA SER A 245 -10.87 -1.32 -6.45
C SER A 245 -9.94 -1.61 -7.61
N ARG A 246 -9.65 -2.90 -7.88
CA ARG A 246 -8.73 -3.38 -8.93
C ARG A 246 -7.39 -2.64 -8.91
N ALA A 247 -6.94 -2.33 -7.69
CA ALA A 247 -5.82 -1.44 -7.45
C ALA A 247 -4.89 -2.05 -6.41
N LEU A 248 -3.61 -1.74 -6.59
CA LEU A 248 -2.61 -1.83 -5.53
C LEU A 248 -2.57 -0.50 -4.78
N ILE A 249 -2.94 -0.52 -3.51
CA ILE A 249 -2.86 0.63 -2.62
C ILE A 249 -1.57 0.50 -1.80
N ARG A 250 -0.76 1.55 -1.77
CA ARG A 250 0.43 1.65 -0.93
C ARG A 250 0.28 2.84 0.01
N LEU A 251 0.39 2.58 1.31
CA LEU A 251 0.37 3.56 2.39
C LEU A 251 1.77 3.61 3.00
N SER A 252 2.42 4.76 2.99
CA SER A 252 3.80 4.92 3.50
C SER A 252 4.00 6.27 4.19
N GLU A 253 5.21 6.54 4.67
CA GLU A 253 5.61 7.84 5.21
C GLU A 253 5.45 8.99 4.20
N ARG A 254 5.47 8.68 2.89
CA ARG A 254 5.26 9.65 1.80
C ARG A 254 3.79 9.90 1.48
N GLY A 255 2.86 9.26 2.20
CA GLY A 255 1.42 9.36 1.95
C GLY A 255 0.87 8.16 1.19
N VAL A 256 -0.18 8.41 0.42
CA VAL A 256 -0.96 7.39 -0.28
C VAL A 256 -0.63 7.38 -1.76
N SER A 257 -0.46 6.19 -2.32
CA SER A 257 -0.46 5.99 -3.76
C SER A 257 -1.34 4.80 -4.16
N LYS A 258 -1.96 4.90 -5.33
CA LYS A 258 -2.70 3.83 -5.98
C LYS A 258 -2.08 3.51 -7.33
N LEU A 259 -1.95 2.23 -7.63
CA LEU A 259 -1.54 1.74 -8.93
C LEU A 259 -2.65 0.90 -9.53
N VAL A 260 -2.96 1.11 -10.80
CA VAL A 260 -4.01 0.44 -11.57
C VAL A 260 -3.50 0.10 -12.96
N LEU A 261 -4.21 -0.78 -13.67
CA LEU A 261 -4.03 -0.94 -15.11
C LEU A 261 -4.95 0.02 -15.85
N MET A 262 -4.43 0.65 -16.90
CA MET A 262 -5.17 1.60 -17.73
C MET A 262 -4.87 1.35 -19.21
N LYS A 263 -5.89 1.53 -20.05
CA LYS A 263 -5.79 1.44 -21.51
C LYS A 263 -5.36 2.76 -22.12
N PHE A 264 -4.53 2.67 -23.16
CA PHE A 264 -4.08 3.78 -23.97
C PHE A 264 -4.17 3.44 -25.45
N THR A 265 -4.74 4.33 -26.26
CA THR A 265 -4.80 4.13 -27.71
C THR A 265 -3.41 4.29 -28.34
N PRO A 266 -3.19 3.84 -29.59
CA PRO A 266 -1.94 4.08 -30.30
C PRO A 266 -1.57 5.55 -30.42
N GLU A 267 -2.55 6.43 -30.60
CA GLU A 267 -2.38 7.88 -30.68
C GLU A 267 -1.94 8.45 -29.33
N GLU A 268 -2.56 8.03 -28.22
CA GLU A 268 -2.15 8.44 -26.88
C GLU A 268 -0.72 7.99 -26.59
N VAL A 269 -0.36 6.74 -26.90
CA VAL A 269 1.00 6.23 -26.74
C VAL A 269 2.01 7.04 -27.56
N PHE A 270 1.67 7.41 -28.80
CA PHE A 270 2.52 8.26 -29.63
C PHE A 270 2.72 9.65 -28.99
N GLN A 271 1.64 10.30 -28.54
CA GLN A 271 1.70 11.61 -27.91
C GLN A 271 2.50 11.60 -26.60
N ILE A 272 2.30 10.59 -25.76
CA ILE A 272 3.04 10.43 -24.50
C ILE A 272 4.52 10.18 -24.77
N SER A 273 4.83 9.36 -25.79
CA SER A 273 6.21 9.07 -26.18
C SER A 273 6.95 10.34 -26.64
N GLU A 274 6.31 11.12 -27.52
CA GLU A 274 6.83 12.41 -28.01
C GLU A 274 7.04 13.40 -26.85
N ALA A 275 6.04 13.56 -25.98
CA ALA A 275 6.09 14.49 -24.85
C ALA A 275 7.19 14.17 -23.83
N ASN A 276 7.59 12.89 -23.73
CA ASN A 276 8.64 12.43 -22.82
C ASN A 276 9.97 12.13 -23.52
N HIS A 277 10.11 12.47 -24.80
CA HIS A 277 11.32 12.25 -25.59
C HIS A 277 11.81 10.80 -25.60
N ILE A 278 10.88 9.85 -25.64
CA ILE A 278 11.19 8.42 -25.78
C ILE A 278 10.64 7.89 -27.10
N GLY A 279 11.38 7.01 -27.75
CA GLY A 279 10.87 6.37 -28.98
C GLY A 279 9.70 5.45 -28.67
N VAL A 280 8.67 5.41 -29.52
CA VAL A 280 7.48 4.55 -29.35
C VAL A 280 7.84 3.07 -29.16
N ARG A 281 8.90 2.58 -29.82
CA ARG A 281 9.40 1.21 -29.62
C ARG A 281 9.93 0.99 -28.20
N ALA A 282 10.63 1.98 -27.63
CA ALA A 282 11.10 1.93 -26.25
C ALA A 282 9.94 2.03 -25.26
N PHE A 283 8.95 2.90 -25.53
CA PHE A 283 7.71 2.96 -24.75
C PHE A 283 7.05 1.59 -24.65
N LYS A 284 6.76 0.98 -25.81
CA LYS A 284 6.10 -0.33 -25.89
C LYS A 284 6.87 -1.43 -25.18
N LYS A 285 8.20 -1.41 -25.24
CA LYS A 285 9.05 -2.42 -24.58
C LYS A 285 9.02 -2.29 -23.06
N ASN A 286 9.00 -1.06 -22.54
CA ASN A 286 9.34 -0.79 -21.14
C ASN A 286 8.14 -0.40 -20.27
N TYR A 287 7.00 -0.02 -20.85
CA TYR A 287 5.84 0.49 -20.11
C TYR A 287 4.52 -0.26 -20.40
N VAL A 288 4.46 -1.04 -21.47
CA VAL A 288 3.23 -1.77 -21.87
C VAL A 288 3.25 -3.17 -21.26
N ALA A 289 2.33 -3.43 -20.33
CA ALA A 289 2.19 -4.71 -19.65
C ALA A 289 1.49 -5.76 -20.51
N ALA A 290 0.52 -5.32 -21.32
CA ALA A 290 -0.24 -6.19 -22.21
C ALA A 290 -0.84 -5.40 -23.39
N HIS A 291 -1.36 -6.12 -24.36
CA HIS A 291 -2.09 -5.57 -25.50
C HIS A 291 -3.46 -6.24 -25.57
N GLU A 292 -4.51 -5.45 -25.68
CA GLU A 292 -5.88 -5.94 -25.80
C GLU A 292 -6.56 -5.19 -26.95
N GLU A 293 -7.04 -5.94 -27.94
CA GLU A 293 -7.63 -5.41 -29.19
C GLU A 293 -6.69 -4.45 -29.92
N ASN A 294 -6.88 -3.13 -29.77
CA ASN A 294 -6.04 -2.08 -30.36
C ASN A 294 -5.40 -1.18 -29.29
N ASP A 295 -5.59 -1.48 -28.01
CA ASP A 295 -5.12 -0.66 -26.90
C ASP A 295 -3.89 -1.26 -26.22
N TYR A 296 -3.05 -0.37 -25.70
CA TYR A 296 -1.90 -0.72 -24.88
C TYR A 296 -2.27 -0.59 -23.41
N ILE A 297 -2.06 -1.66 -22.65
CA ILE A 297 -2.33 -1.67 -21.22
C ILE A 297 -1.04 -1.31 -20.49
N CYS A 298 -1.06 -0.22 -19.73
CA CYS A 298 0.09 0.23 -18.94
C CYS A 298 -0.26 0.31 -17.46
N ILE A 299 0.76 0.28 -16.61
CA ILE A 299 0.62 0.53 -15.17
C ILE A 299 0.53 2.05 -14.96
N PHE A 300 -0.57 2.51 -14.38
CA PHE A 300 -0.78 3.91 -14.06
C PHE A 300 -0.77 4.10 -12.53
N GLN A 301 0.07 5.01 -12.06
CA GLN A 301 0.20 5.38 -10.65
C GLN A 301 -0.35 6.78 -10.40
N VAL A 302 -1.09 6.89 -9.30
CA VAL A 302 -1.55 8.15 -8.74
C VAL A 302 -0.98 8.30 -7.35
N THR A 303 -0.42 9.46 -7.05
CA THR A 303 0.03 9.86 -5.72
C THR A 303 -0.87 10.97 -5.20
N TYR A 304 -1.13 10.97 -3.91
CA TYR A 304 -2.01 11.94 -3.27
C TYR A 304 -1.26 12.76 -2.24
N PHE A 305 -1.55 14.06 -2.20
CA PHE A 305 -0.97 14.99 -1.25
C PHE A 305 -2.02 15.46 -0.24
N TYR A 306 -1.62 15.55 1.01
CA TYR A 306 -2.43 16.12 2.08
C TYR A 306 -2.63 17.62 1.87
N THR A 307 -3.87 18.08 1.81
CA THR A 307 -4.18 19.51 1.86
C THR A 307 -3.90 20.07 3.26
N ASP A 308 -3.99 21.39 3.44
CA ASP A 308 -3.79 22.04 4.75
C ASP A 308 -4.75 21.52 5.83
N GLN A 309 -5.95 21.05 5.41
CA GLN A 309 -6.94 20.47 6.32
C GLN A 309 -6.46 19.12 6.88
N ALA A 310 -5.71 18.35 6.09
CA ALA A 310 -5.17 17.06 6.50
C ALA A 310 -3.78 17.14 7.15
N ARG A 311 -3.31 18.34 7.53
CA ARG A 311 -2.02 18.55 8.22
C ARG A 311 -2.24 19.16 9.59
N PRO A 312 -1.38 18.88 10.59
CA PRO A 312 -1.43 19.60 11.86
C PRO A 312 -1.35 21.11 11.62
N PRO A 313 -2.17 21.93 12.29
CA PRO A 313 -2.13 23.38 12.11
C PRO A 313 -0.85 23.96 12.71
N ASP A 314 -0.27 24.97 12.04
CA ASP A 314 0.97 25.61 12.48
C ASP A 314 0.84 26.29 13.85
N ASP A 315 -0.34 26.81 14.16
CA ASP A 315 -0.64 27.47 15.44
C ASP A 315 -1.06 26.50 16.56
N SER A 316 -1.13 25.19 16.27
CA SER A 316 -1.56 24.13 17.19
C SER A 316 -2.97 24.30 17.78
N LYS A 317 -3.77 25.24 17.28
CA LYS A 317 -5.13 25.49 17.78
C LYS A 317 -6.09 24.40 17.32
N LEU A 318 -7.18 24.26 18.08
CA LEU A 318 -8.26 23.39 17.66
C LEU A 318 -8.96 23.97 16.43
N ARG A 319 -9.29 23.10 15.48
CA ARG A 319 -10.01 23.40 14.25
C ARG A 319 -11.38 22.72 14.27
N GLU A 320 -12.26 23.26 13.45
CA GLU A 320 -13.57 22.67 13.18
C GLU A 320 -13.52 21.89 11.88
N ILE A 321 -14.12 20.68 11.88
CA ILE A 321 -14.21 19.87 10.69
C ILE A 321 -15.13 20.55 9.67
N LYS A 322 -14.67 20.65 8.42
CA LYS A 322 -15.48 21.10 7.30
C LYS A 322 -15.65 19.91 6.36
N PRO A 323 -16.78 19.19 6.40
CA PRO A 323 -16.97 17.96 5.62
C PRO A 323 -16.74 18.16 4.13
N ASP A 324 -17.04 19.34 3.58
CA ASP A 324 -16.91 19.61 2.14
C ASP A 324 -15.47 19.82 1.65
N LEU A 325 -14.54 20.20 2.54
CA LEU A 325 -13.16 20.48 2.14
C LEU A 325 -12.35 19.21 1.95
N TYR A 326 -11.73 19.05 0.79
CA TYR A 326 -10.88 17.89 0.52
C TYR A 326 -9.68 17.81 1.48
N TRP A 327 -9.41 16.60 1.99
CA TRP A 327 -8.22 16.27 2.79
C TRP A 327 -7.07 15.75 1.93
N LEU A 328 -7.39 15.27 0.72
CA LEU A 328 -6.43 14.84 -0.27
C LEU A 328 -6.69 15.53 -1.61
N THR A 329 -5.61 15.79 -2.33
CA THR A 329 -5.64 16.14 -3.76
C THR A 329 -4.74 15.18 -4.52
N VAL A 330 -4.99 14.99 -5.82
CA VAL A 330 -4.01 14.33 -6.69
C VAL A 330 -2.77 15.21 -6.75
N ASP A 331 -1.60 14.58 -6.60
CA ASP A 331 -0.29 15.21 -6.60
C ASP A 331 0.44 14.92 -7.91
N GLY A 332 0.85 13.66 -8.09
CA GLY A 332 1.49 13.16 -9.30
C GLY A 332 0.71 12.02 -9.94
N GLN A 333 0.78 11.97 -11.26
CA GLN A 333 0.16 10.97 -12.11
C GLN A 333 1.21 10.47 -13.10
N TYR A 334 1.43 9.15 -13.14
CA TYR A 334 2.54 8.58 -13.88
C TYR A 334 2.16 7.28 -14.59
N ILE A 335 2.70 7.06 -15.79
CA ILE A 335 2.86 5.72 -16.34
C ILE A 335 4.15 5.14 -15.77
N VAL A 336 4.06 4.00 -15.11
CA VAL A 336 5.18 3.34 -14.43
C VAL A 336 5.81 2.30 -15.36
N PRO A 337 7.15 2.17 -15.38
CA PRO A 337 7.81 1.08 -16.08
C PRO A 337 7.35 -0.30 -15.57
N LEU A 338 7.54 -1.31 -16.40
CA LEU A 338 7.29 -2.70 -16.00
C LEU A 338 8.27 -3.12 -14.89
N PRO A 339 7.85 -4.04 -13.99
CA PRO A 339 8.75 -4.68 -13.04
C PRO A 339 10.04 -5.21 -13.72
N GLY A 340 11.20 -4.98 -13.11
CA GLY A 340 12.52 -5.31 -13.66
C GLY A 340 13.12 -4.27 -14.62
N VAL A 341 12.38 -3.24 -15.04
CA VAL A 341 12.92 -2.15 -15.86
C VAL A 341 13.54 -1.08 -14.96
N TRP A 342 14.88 -1.01 -14.95
CA TRP A 342 15.64 -0.13 -14.05
C TRP A 342 16.18 1.15 -14.71
N GLU A 343 16.30 1.19 -16.03
CA GLU A 343 16.90 2.33 -16.77
C GLU A 343 15.91 3.48 -17.06
N TYR A 344 14.61 3.22 -16.93
CA TYR A 344 13.56 4.13 -17.37
C TYR A 344 12.77 4.68 -16.17
N PRO A 345 12.54 5.99 -16.07
CA PRO A 345 11.75 6.58 -14.98
C PRO A 345 10.24 6.50 -15.25
N PRO A 346 9.38 6.68 -14.24
CA PRO A 346 7.95 6.95 -14.45
C PRO A 346 7.72 8.18 -15.33
N LEU A 347 6.77 8.08 -16.26
CA LEU A 347 6.43 9.14 -17.21
C LEU A 347 5.26 9.96 -16.69
N PRO A 348 5.40 11.29 -16.47
CA PRO A 348 4.29 12.13 -16.03
C PRO A 348 3.16 12.15 -17.05
N LEU A 349 1.92 12.01 -16.57
CA LEU A 349 0.72 12.02 -17.40
C LEU A 349 -0.51 12.52 -16.62
N ASN A 350 -0.98 13.73 -16.93
CA ASN A 350 -2.16 14.30 -16.29
C ASN A 350 -3.44 13.93 -17.03
N VAL A 351 -4.26 13.05 -16.45
CA VAL A 351 -5.51 12.55 -17.08
C VAL A 351 -6.73 12.51 -16.16
N ILE A 352 -6.58 12.56 -14.83
CA ILE A 352 -7.71 12.38 -13.89
C ILE A 352 -8.70 13.54 -13.88
N TYR A 353 -8.22 14.77 -14.10
CA TYR A 353 -9.03 15.99 -14.13
C TYR A 353 -9.27 16.55 -15.53
N SER A 354 -8.76 15.85 -16.53
CA SER A 354 -8.84 16.22 -17.95
C SER A 354 -10.20 15.93 -18.55
#